data_AF-A0A4V5NWK4-F1
#
_entry.id   AF-A0A4V5NWK4-F1
#
_cell.length_a   1.000
_cell.length_b   1.000
_cell.length_c   1.000
_cell.angle_alpha   90.00
_cell.angle_beta   90.00
_cell.angle_gamma   90.00
#
_symmetry.space_group_name_H-M   'P 1'
#
loop_
_entity.id
_entity.type
_entity.pdbx_description
1 polymer ?
#
loop_
_entity_poly.entity_id
_entity_poly.type
_entity_poly.pdbx_seq_one_letter_code
_entity_poly.pdbx_strand_id
1 'polypeptide(L)'
;MSSTPFGAMPLFRYASLLLLPATAALLLFQLNEPLFLLLNGSLAPTFGEPVWVLLTNLGDGFFLFPLAMLLLRRHRQTWLPLLLTMLVGAVLLNTGKAILGIARPHGVLGAELVNVIGPALNKHAFPSGHTGTIFLLAGIAMLHLKSHLRTLIVALAIGTAISRIAVGAHWPADVLAGAWVGIVSAILGNAWANKVSKSASTIRPQSLDNLKTRLSFVFLGFVAVFTLPFYDNDFQVFGYLVAFQYLLALVALVMSLSELRLLAKAFLAEHQAQLEPQWLAFKQVAFRFIKFGLVGSSGFVVDLMLYSLLSTLFGIPHLAARGGSYWMTATWNWFWNRKVTFASSNDTPKATQWGKYMAMCLISFVPNWGTYYLLTTFAPYFMEHKQLALIAGVAAGMLFNFTIASLFVFTKRRGALVKEQ
;
A
#
# COMPACT_ATOMS: atom_id res chain seq x y z
N MET A 1 -28.98 7.51 -18.53
CA MET A 1 -28.30 6.77 -19.61
C MET A 1 -26.80 6.90 -19.43
N SER A 2 -26.15 5.81 -19.03
CA SER A 2 -24.72 5.73 -18.71
C SER A 2 -23.89 5.51 -19.97
N SER A 3 -23.21 6.55 -20.46
CA SER A 3 -22.17 6.38 -21.47
C SER A 3 -20.91 5.83 -20.81
N THR A 4 -20.67 4.52 -20.97
CA THR A 4 -19.33 3.94 -20.77
C THR A 4 -18.39 4.58 -21.79
N PRO A 5 -17.37 5.36 -21.39
CA PRO A 5 -16.54 6.07 -22.35
C PRO A 5 -15.41 5.15 -22.84
N PHE A 6 -15.63 4.53 -23.99
CA PHE A 6 -14.72 3.64 -24.71
C PHE A 6 -13.45 4.32 -25.29
N GLY A 7 -13.11 5.56 -24.91
CA GLY A 7 -12.02 6.32 -25.55
C GLY A 7 -10.58 5.95 -25.10
N ALA A 8 -10.39 5.51 -23.85
CA ALA A 8 -9.05 5.17 -23.32
C ALA A 8 -8.78 3.65 -23.25
N MET A 9 -9.85 2.84 -23.38
CA MET A 9 -9.80 1.39 -23.34
C MET A 9 -9.05 0.72 -24.52
N PRO A 10 -9.04 1.27 -25.75
CA PRO A 10 -8.31 0.67 -26.86
C PRO A 10 -6.81 0.78 -26.66
N LEU A 11 -6.27 1.98 -26.41
CA LEU A 11 -4.83 2.22 -26.25
C LEU A 11 -4.24 1.38 -25.10
N PHE A 12 -4.98 1.29 -23.99
CA PHE A 12 -4.58 0.52 -22.82
C PHE A 12 -4.57 -0.99 -23.07
N ARG A 13 -5.57 -1.51 -23.81
CA ARG A 13 -5.59 -2.92 -24.25
C ARG A 13 -4.49 -3.19 -25.26
N TYR A 14 -4.31 -2.34 -26.26
CA TYR A 14 -3.24 -2.49 -27.26
C TYR A 14 -1.85 -2.44 -26.63
N ALA A 15 -1.60 -1.53 -25.67
CA ALA A 15 -0.34 -1.52 -24.93
C ALA A 15 -0.11 -2.84 -24.17
N SER A 16 -1.13 -3.35 -23.47
CA SER A 16 -1.02 -4.66 -22.80
C SER A 16 -0.82 -5.83 -23.76
N LEU A 17 -1.36 -5.75 -24.98
CA LEU A 17 -1.24 -6.77 -26.03
C LEU A 17 0.10 -6.72 -26.75
N LEU A 18 0.80 -5.57 -26.77
CA LEU A 18 2.07 -5.40 -27.48
C LEU A 18 3.29 -5.58 -26.58
N LEU A 19 3.22 -5.18 -25.31
CA LEU A 19 4.38 -5.20 -24.42
C LEU A 19 4.91 -6.62 -24.16
N LEU A 20 4.03 -7.61 -24.01
CA LEU A 20 4.42 -8.98 -23.73
C LEU A 20 5.00 -9.68 -24.97
N PRO A 21 4.40 -9.58 -26.18
CA PRO A 21 5.05 -10.01 -27.42
C PRO A 21 6.36 -9.29 -27.71
N ALA A 22 6.47 -7.99 -27.44
CA ALA A 22 7.73 -7.25 -27.61
C ALA A 22 8.80 -7.77 -26.65
N THR A 23 8.44 -8.04 -25.38
CA THR A 23 9.33 -8.69 -24.42
C THR A 23 9.78 -10.07 -24.94
N ALA A 24 8.84 -10.89 -25.42
CA ALA A 24 9.14 -12.20 -25.97
C ALA A 24 10.05 -12.11 -27.20
N ALA A 25 9.82 -11.16 -28.11
CA ALA A 25 10.65 -10.93 -29.28
C ALA A 25 12.09 -10.56 -28.89
N LEU A 26 12.29 -9.66 -27.93
CA LEU A 26 13.63 -9.30 -27.45
C LEU A 26 14.39 -10.51 -26.90
N LEU A 27 13.69 -11.42 -26.23
CA LEU A 27 14.30 -12.63 -25.66
C LEU A 27 14.54 -13.71 -26.73
N LEU A 28 13.55 -13.99 -27.58
CA LEU A 28 13.62 -15.03 -28.61
C LEU A 28 14.66 -14.71 -29.69
N PHE A 29 14.76 -13.44 -30.08
CA PHE A 29 15.73 -12.99 -31.08
C PHE A 29 17.07 -12.53 -30.46
N GLN A 30 17.27 -12.74 -29.15
CA GLN A 30 18.50 -12.36 -28.43
C GLN A 30 18.90 -10.88 -28.60
N LEU A 31 17.89 -10.01 -28.78
CA LEU A 31 18.10 -8.58 -29.00
C LEU A 31 18.27 -7.79 -27.70
N ASN A 32 18.03 -8.42 -26.55
CA ASN A 32 17.99 -7.75 -25.25
C ASN A 32 19.33 -7.11 -24.86
N GLU A 33 20.45 -7.82 -25.08
CA GLU A 33 21.80 -7.35 -24.79
C GLU A 33 22.32 -6.29 -25.78
N PRO A 34 22.30 -6.49 -27.11
CA PRO A 34 22.78 -5.48 -28.04
C PRO A 34 21.95 -4.19 -27.97
N LEU A 35 20.63 -4.31 -27.74
CA LEU A 35 19.79 -3.14 -27.51
C LEU A 35 20.13 -2.43 -26.20
N PHE A 36 20.43 -3.18 -25.13
CA PHE A 36 20.88 -2.59 -23.87
C PHE A 36 22.17 -1.78 -24.06
N LEU A 37 23.20 -2.35 -24.70
CA LEU A 37 24.47 -1.67 -24.93
C LEU A 37 24.29 -0.38 -25.72
N LEU A 38 23.49 -0.42 -26.80
CA LEU A 38 23.15 0.76 -27.60
C LEU A 38 22.46 1.85 -26.76
N LEU A 39 21.44 1.47 -25.99
CA LEU A 39 20.63 2.41 -25.23
C LEU A 39 21.38 2.96 -24.01
N ASN A 40 22.04 2.11 -23.23
CA ASN A 40 22.81 2.54 -22.06
C ASN A 40 23.98 3.46 -22.47
N GLY A 41 24.74 3.09 -23.51
CA GLY A 41 25.85 3.90 -24.01
C GLY A 41 25.44 5.26 -24.56
N SER A 42 24.26 5.38 -25.17
CA SER A 42 23.75 6.65 -25.69
C SER A 42 23.02 7.49 -24.63
N LEU A 43 22.19 6.88 -23.79
CA LEU A 43 21.34 7.59 -22.83
C LEU A 43 22.12 8.10 -21.61
N ALA A 44 22.99 7.28 -21.02
CA ALA A 44 23.72 7.63 -19.80
C ALA A 44 24.39 9.03 -19.88
N PRO A 45 25.12 9.39 -20.95
CA PRO A 45 25.76 10.71 -21.05
C PRO A 45 24.83 11.88 -21.43
N THR A 46 23.59 11.64 -21.87
CA THR A 46 22.77 12.67 -22.55
C THR A 46 22.27 13.80 -21.65
N PHE A 47 21.70 13.50 -20.48
CA PHE A 47 21.03 14.49 -19.62
C PHE A 47 21.71 14.72 -18.25
N GLY A 48 22.86 14.08 -18.02
CA GLY A 48 23.57 14.08 -16.75
C GLY A 48 22.94 13.21 -15.66
N GLU A 49 23.74 12.82 -14.67
CA GLU A 49 23.32 11.96 -13.58
C GLU A 49 22.09 12.48 -12.80
N PRO A 50 21.96 13.78 -12.47
CA PRO A 50 20.86 14.23 -11.63
C PRO A 50 19.47 14.00 -12.23
N VAL A 51 19.34 14.14 -13.55
CA VAL A 51 18.09 13.91 -14.27
C VAL A 51 17.74 12.43 -14.24
N TRP A 52 18.71 11.55 -14.48
CA TRP A 52 18.49 10.11 -14.45
C TRP A 52 18.15 9.60 -13.05
N VAL A 53 18.84 10.11 -12.03
CA VAL A 53 18.57 9.81 -10.61
C VAL A 53 17.16 10.27 -10.24
N LEU A 54 16.76 11.49 -10.59
CA LEU A 54 15.41 11.98 -10.28
C LEU A 54 14.34 11.14 -10.98
N LEU A 55 14.49 10.90 -12.28
CA LEU A 55 13.54 10.11 -13.07
C LEU A 55 13.43 8.68 -12.55
N THR A 56 14.56 8.03 -12.22
CA THR A 56 14.47 6.68 -11.68
C THR A 56 13.77 6.65 -10.32
N ASN A 57 13.99 7.64 -9.46
CA ASN A 57 13.35 7.70 -8.15
C ASN A 57 11.84 7.92 -8.22
N LEU A 58 11.30 8.45 -9.32
CA LEU A 58 9.85 8.47 -9.54
C LEU A 58 9.23 7.06 -9.64
N GLY A 59 10.02 6.05 -10.01
CA GLY A 59 9.60 4.65 -10.01
C GLY A 59 9.69 3.98 -8.65
N ASP A 60 10.27 4.65 -7.65
CA ASP A 60 10.31 4.15 -6.29
C ASP A 60 8.95 4.35 -5.62
N GLY A 61 8.40 3.31 -5.01
CA GLY A 61 7.08 3.37 -4.38
C GLY A 61 7.00 4.47 -3.32
N PHE A 62 8.04 4.66 -2.53
CA PHE A 62 8.03 5.62 -1.42
C PHE A 62 8.03 7.07 -1.91
N PHE A 63 8.70 7.38 -3.02
CA PHE A 63 8.65 8.69 -3.67
C PHE A 63 7.37 8.88 -4.48
N LEU A 64 6.89 7.82 -5.12
CA LEU A 64 5.72 7.87 -5.98
C LEU A 64 4.43 8.16 -5.21
N PHE A 65 4.26 7.63 -3.99
CA PHE A 65 2.98 7.77 -3.28
C PHE A 65 2.65 9.22 -2.87
N PRO A 66 3.55 9.99 -2.23
CA PRO A 66 3.31 11.40 -1.97
C PRO A 66 3.11 12.22 -3.24
N LEU A 67 3.86 11.89 -4.30
CA LEU A 67 3.68 12.55 -5.59
C LEU A 67 2.29 12.27 -6.17
N ALA A 68 1.85 11.01 -6.13
CA ALA A 68 0.48 10.63 -6.49
C ALA A 68 -0.54 11.36 -5.61
N MET A 69 -0.24 11.63 -4.33
CA MET A 69 -1.12 12.40 -3.44
C MET A 69 -1.36 13.78 -4.00
N LEU A 70 -0.27 14.48 -4.34
CA LEU A 70 -0.32 15.80 -4.94
C LEU A 70 -1.09 15.79 -6.27
N LEU A 71 -0.72 14.90 -7.19
CA LEU A 71 -1.26 14.86 -8.55
C LEU A 71 -2.75 14.43 -8.57
N LEU A 72 -3.13 13.44 -7.77
CA LEU A 72 -4.48 12.87 -7.75
C LEU A 72 -5.37 13.41 -6.64
N ARG A 73 -4.96 14.47 -5.93
CA ARG A 73 -5.73 15.09 -4.83
C ARG A 73 -7.18 15.39 -5.20
N ARG A 74 -7.38 15.95 -6.40
CA ARG A 74 -8.70 16.33 -6.93
C ARG A 74 -9.48 15.14 -7.50
N HIS A 75 -8.81 14.01 -7.73
CA HIS A 75 -9.37 12.80 -8.31
C HIS A 75 -9.55 11.74 -7.23
N ARG A 76 -10.29 12.10 -6.17
CA ARG A 76 -10.38 11.29 -4.95
C ARG A 76 -10.74 9.83 -5.24
N GLN A 77 -11.68 9.56 -6.14
CA GLN A 77 -12.15 8.23 -6.53
C GLN A 77 -11.03 7.24 -6.94
N THR A 78 -9.83 7.73 -7.25
CA THR A 78 -8.68 6.90 -7.65
C THR A 78 -7.95 6.23 -6.48
N TRP A 79 -8.15 6.67 -5.23
CA TRP A 79 -7.33 6.23 -4.09
C TRP A 79 -7.54 4.78 -3.65
N LEU A 80 -8.79 4.30 -3.63
CA LEU A 80 -9.05 2.89 -3.38
C LEU A 80 -8.55 2.00 -4.55
N PRO A 81 -8.85 2.32 -5.83
CA PRO A 81 -8.22 1.65 -6.97
C PRO A 81 -6.70 1.62 -6.91
N LEU A 82 -6.05 2.74 -6.56
CA LEU A 82 -4.59 2.83 -6.48
C LEU A 82 -4.03 1.92 -5.38
N LEU A 83 -4.60 1.95 -4.17
CA LEU A 83 -4.19 1.08 -3.08
C LEU A 83 -4.29 -0.41 -3.45
N LEU A 84 -5.42 -0.83 -4.05
CA LEU A 84 -5.60 -2.23 -4.46
C LEU A 84 -4.71 -2.61 -5.65
N THR A 85 -4.47 -1.67 -6.56
CA THR A 85 -3.53 -1.80 -7.67
C THR A 85 -2.12 -2.04 -7.16
N MET A 86 -1.68 -1.28 -6.15
CA MET A 86 -0.39 -1.48 -5.49
C MET A 86 -0.29 -2.85 -4.82
N LEU A 87 -1.34 -3.33 -4.16
CA LEU A 87 -1.35 -4.65 -3.54
C LEU A 87 -1.19 -5.76 -4.58
N VAL A 88 -1.93 -5.68 -5.70
CA VAL A 88 -1.79 -6.61 -6.83
C VAL A 88 -0.39 -6.53 -7.43
N GLY A 89 0.10 -5.31 -7.69
CA GLY A 89 1.43 -5.09 -8.26
C GLY A 89 2.55 -5.59 -7.37
N ALA A 90 2.46 -5.39 -6.06
CA ALA A 90 3.42 -5.91 -5.09
C ALA A 90 3.49 -7.44 -5.14
N VAL A 91 2.35 -8.13 -5.23
CA VAL A 91 2.33 -9.59 -5.39
C VAL A 91 2.98 -9.99 -6.72
N LEU A 92 2.54 -9.43 -7.84
CA LEU A 92 3.00 -9.84 -9.17
C LEU A 92 4.49 -9.54 -9.41
N LEU A 93 4.96 -8.35 -9.05
CA LEU A 93 6.35 -7.94 -9.24
C LEU A 93 7.30 -8.74 -8.34
N ASN A 94 6.96 -8.92 -7.05
CA ASN A 94 7.83 -9.67 -6.13
C ASN A 94 7.84 -11.17 -6.44
N THR A 95 6.69 -11.73 -6.82
CA THR A 95 6.62 -13.15 -7.24
C THR A 95 7.44 -13.37 -8.50
N GLY A 96 7.34 -12.49 -9.50
CA GLY A 96 8.17 -12.58 -10.71
C GLY A 96 9.66 -12.57 -10.41
N LYS A 97 10.09 -11.66 -9.53
CA LYS A 97 11.50 -11.55 -9.10
C LYS A 97 12.00 -12.76 -8.32
N ALA A 98 11.15 -13.36 -7.49
CA ALA A 98 11.48 -14.51 -6.67
C ALA A 98 11.65 -15.78 -7.52
N ILE A 99 10.82 -15.94 -8.57
CA ILE A 99 10.83 -17.14 -9.43
C ILE A 99 11.99 -17.10 -10.44
N LEU A 100 12.22 -15.94 -11.08
CA LEU A 100 13.06 -15.91 -12.29
C LEU A 100 14.54 -15.62 -12.04
N GLY A 101 14.92 -15.09 -10.88
CA GLY A 101 16.33 -15.00 -10.46
C GLY A 101 17.33 -14.31 -11.41
N ILE A 102 16.84 -13.59 -12.43
CA ILE A 102 17.65 -13.15 -13.58
C ILE A 102 18.73 -12.15 -13.14
N ALA A 103 19.95 -12.34 -13.66
CA ALA A 103 21.07 -11.44 -13.45
C ALA A 103 20.87 -10.10 -14.19
N ARG A 104 21.36 -9.02 -13.60
CA ARG A 104 21.25 -7.66 -14.16
C ARG A 104 22.40 -7.36 -15.13
N PRO A 105 22.29 -6.31 -15.98
CA PRO A 105 23.32 -5.97 -16.96
C PRO A 105 24.72 -5.88 -16.36
N HIS A 106 24.90 -5.14 -15.26
CA HIS A 106 26.17 -5.04 -14.56
C HIS A 106 26.72 -6.40 -14.09
N GLY A 107 25.85 -7.30 -13.63
CA GLY A 107 26.24 -8.63 -13.16
C GLY A 107 26.61 -9.62 -14.28
N VAL A 108 26.22 -9.35 -15.52
CA VAL A 108 26.51 -10.20 -16.69
C VAL A 108 27.66 -9.65 -17.52
N LEU A 109 27.65 -8.33 -17.78
CA LEU A 109 28.58 -7.66 -18.70
C LEU A 109 29.81 -7.07 -17.99
N GLY A 110 29.76 -6.92 -16.65
CA GLY A 110 30.81 -6.28 -15.86
C GLY A 110 30.76 -4.75 -15.91
N ALA A 111 31.66 -4.12 -15.15
CA ALA A 111 31.69 -2.66 -14.96
C ALA A 111 32.22 -1.89 -16.19
N GLU A 112 32.98 -2.55 -17.06
CA GLU A 112 33.62 -1.91 -18.22
C GLU A 112 32.64 -1.60 -19.37
N LEU A 113 31.57 -2.39 -19.48
CA LEU A 113 30.59 -2.32 -20.57
C LEU A 113 29.27 -1.65 -20.15
N VAL A 114 29.13 -1.28 -18.89
CA VAL A 114 27.88 -0.76 -18.33
C VAL A 114 28.11 0.59 -17.66
N ASN A 115 27.45 1.62 -18.16
CA ASN A 115 27.37 2.90 -17.46
C ASN A 115 26.38 2.76 -16.30
N VAL A 116 26.90 2.78 -15.07
CA VAL A 116 26.12 2.69 -13.84
C VAL A 116 25.98 4.08 -13.23
N ILE A 117 24.75 4.51 -12.98
CA ILE A 117 24.44 5.76 -12.28
C ILE A 117 23.70 5.40 -10.99
N GLY A 118 24.35 5.60 -9.85
CA GLY A 118 23.85 5.16 -8.53
C GLY A 118 24.31 3.74 -8.17
N PRO A 119 23.51 2.95 -7.45
CA PRO A 119 23.93 1.65 -6.92
C PRO A 119 24.12 0.60 -8.03
N ALA A 120 25.24 -0.14 -7.97
CA ALA A 120 25.49 -1.29 -8.81
C ALA A 120 24.65 -2.49 -8.37
N LEU A 121 23.68 -2.88 -9.18
CA LEU A 121 22.73 -3.96 -8.87
C LEU A 121 23.03 -5.19 -9.73
N ASN A 122 23.08 -6.39 -9.10
CA ASN A 122 23.54 -7.61 -9.78
C ASN A 122 22.48 -8.69 -10.02
N LYS A 123 21.43 -8.79 -9.20
CA LYS A 123 20.44 -9.90 -9.23
C LYS A 123 18.98 -9.40 -9.23
N HIS A 124 18.04 -10.31 -9.50
CA HIS A 124 16.60 -10.08 -9.52
C HIS A 124 16.17 -8.97 -10.48
N ALA A 125 16.63 -9.07 -11.74
CA ALA A 125 16.40 -8.10 -12.79
C ALA A 125 14.93 -8.08 -13.26
N PHE A 126 14.32 -9.25 -13.41
CA PHE A 126 13.03 -9.40 -14.08
C PHE A 126 11.86 -9.66 -13.13
N PRO A 127 10.70 -8.98 -13.28
CA PRO A 127 10.51 -7.75 -14.05
C PRO A 127 11.04 -6.51 -13.30
N SER A 128 11.19 -5.39 -14.02
CA SER A 128 11.61 -4.11 -13.42
C SER A 128 10.55 -3.60 -12.43
N GLY A 129 10.91 -3.55 -11.15
CA GLY A 129 10.04 -3.06 -10.08
C GLY A 129 9.72 -1.57 -10.21
N HIS A 130 10.73 -0.74 -10.50
CA HIS A 130 10.54 0.71 -10.65
C HIS A 130 9.63 1.05 -11.84
N THR A 131 9.84 0.37 -12.97
CA THR A 131 8.98 0.51 -14.13
C THR A 131 7.57 0.04 -13.82
N GLY A 132 7.41 -1.11 -13.15
CA GLY A 132 6.09 -1.58 -12.73
C GLY A 132 5.36 -0.59 -11.84
N THR A 133 6.05 -0.04 -10.84
CA THR A 133 5.51 0.93 -9.88
C THR A 133 5.00 2.21 -10.54
N ILE A 134 5.76 2.84 -11.44
CA ILE A 134 5.27 4.05 -12.12
C ILE A 134 4.14 3.72 -13.12
N PHE A 135 4.17 2.54 -13.75
CA PHE A 135 3.10 2.10 -14.66
C PHE A 135 1.81 1.69 -13.92
N LEU A 136 1.87 1.33 -12.64
CA LEU A 136 0.68 1.21 -11.78
C LEU A 136 -0.06 2.57 -11.71
N LEU A 137 0.68 3.66 -11.43
CA LEU A 137 0.09 5.01 -11.41
C LEU A 137 -0.38 5.44 -12.80
N ALA A 138 0.42 5.20 -13.85
CA ALA A 138 0.03 5.51 -15.21
C ALA A 138 -1.24 4.77 -15.64
N GLY A 139 -1.37 3.49 -15.28
CA GLY A 139 -2.57 2.69 -15.52
C GLY A 139 -3.81 3.27 -14.84
N ILE A 140 -3.70 3.67 -13.56
CA ILE A 140 -4.78 4.37 -12.86
C ILE A 140 -5.12 5.71 -13.53
N ALA A 141 -4.10 6.47 -13.94
CA ALA A 141 -4.30 7.73 -14.65
C ALA A 141 -5.03 7.53 -15.99
N MET A 142 -4.66 6.50 -16.75
CA MET A 142 -5.33 6.16 -18.01
C MET A 142 -6.79 5.74 -17.82
N LEU A 143 -7.10 5.03 -16.72
CA LEU A 143 -8.45 4.55 -16.42
C LEU A 143 -9.38 5.65 -15.91
N HIS A 144 -8.85 6.63 -15.18
CA HIS A 144 -9.67 7.60 -14.42
C HIS A 144 -9.53 9.05 -14.85
N LEU A 145 -8.49 9.41 -15.62
CA LEU A 145 -8.21 10.79 -16.03
C LEU A 145 -8.42 10.99 -17.53
N LYS A 146 -8.81 12.21 -17.89
CA LYS A 146 -8.98 12.66 -19.29
C LYS A 146 -8.24 13.97 -19.61
N SER A 147 -7.44 14.49 -18.68
CA SER A 147 -6.78 15.80 -18.75
C SER A 147 -5.31 15.70 -19.16
N HIS A 148 -4.65 16.85 -19.38
CA HIS A 148 -3.20 16.95 -19.59
C HIS A 148 -2.37 16.25 -18.50
N LEU A 149 -2.92 16.15 -17.28
CA LEU A 149 -2.32 15.39 -16.19
C LEU A 149 -2.12 13.91 -16.52
N ARG A 150 -3.04 13.28 -17.27
CA ARG A 150 -2.87 11.90 -17.75
C ARG A 150 -1.63 11.80 -18.63
N THR A 151 -1.49 12.71 -19.59
CA THR A 151 -0.37 12.74 -20.52
C THR A 151 0.95 12.95 -19.77
N LEU A 152 0.96 13.86 -18.79
CA LEU A 152 2.12 14.08 -17.93
C LEU A 152 2.52 12.82 -17.16
N ILE A 153 1.57 12.14 -16.50
CA ILE A 153 1.86 10.91 -15.74
C ILE A 153 2.39 9.80 -16.66
N VAL A 154 1.81 9.64 -17.85
CA VAL A 154 2.29 8.66 -18.83
C VAL A 154 3.70 9.02 -19.35
N ALA A 155 3.97 10.30 -19.60
CA ALA A 155 5.29 10.75 -20.01
C ALA A 155 6.34 10.51 -18.91
N LEU A 156 6.00 10.79 -17.64
CA LEU A 156 6.86 10.48 -16.49
C LEU A 156 7.10 8.98 -16.35
N ALA A 157 6.10 8.14 -16.62
CA ALA A 157 6.24 6.68 -16.61
C ALA A 157 7.19 6.18 -17.69
N ILE A 158 7.10 6.72 -18.90
CA ILE A 158 8.01 6.42 -20.00
C ILE A 158 9.43 6.91 -19.66
N GLY A 159 9.59 8.13 -19.16
CA GLY A 159 10.89 8.66 -18.74
C GLY A 159 11.54 7.84 -17.63
N THR A 160 10.76 7.39 -16.65
CA THR A 160 11.21 6.48 -15.58
C THR A 160 11.57 5.10 -16.13
N ALA A 161 10.84 4.58 -17.12
CA ALA A 161 11.18 3.31 -17.76
C ALA A 161 12.52 3.38 -18.50
N ILE A 162 12.72 4.45 -19.27
CA ILE A 162 13.96 4.72 -20.00
C ILE A 162 15.12 4.91 -19.02
N SER A 163 14.90 5.62 -17.90
CA SER A 163 15.95 5.85 -16.91
C SER A 163 16.50 4.55 -16.32
N ARG A 164 15.70 3.47 -16.20
CA ARG A 164 16.18 2.16 -15.71
C ARG A 164 17.24 1.51 -16.60
N ILE A 165 17.22 1.82 -17.90
CA ILE A 165 18.23 1.40 -18.87
C ILE A 165 19.42 2.36 -18.81
N ALA A 166 19.15 3.67 -18.76
CA ALA A 166 20.18 4.71 -18.70
C ALA A 166 21.09 4.58 -17.46
N VAL A 167 20.53 4.25 -16.29
CA VAL A 167 21.30 4.04 -15.06
C VAL A 167 21.98 2.66 -14.97
N GLY A 168 21.82 1.82 -16.00
CA GLY A 168 22.46 0.50 -16.07
C GLY A 168 21.80 -0.59 -15.20
N ALA A 169 20.61 -0.35 -14.66
CA ALA A 169 20.02 -1.21 -13.64
C ALA A 169 19.20 -2.40 -14.18
N HIS A 170 18.69 -2.31 -15.42
CA HIS A 170 17.77 -3.30 -16.01
C HIS A 170 17.94 -3.44 -17.52
N TRP A 171 17.62 -4.64 -18.01
CA TRP A 171 17.52 -4.92 -19.43
C TRP A 171 16.24 -4.32 -20.05
N PRO A 172 16.22 -4.03 -21.36
CA PRO A 172 15.01 -3.58 -22.07
C PRO A 172 13.80 -4.52 -21.86
N ALA A 173 14.00 -5.84 -21.88
CA ALA A 173 12.94 -6.82 -21.63
C ALA A 173 12.36 -6.70 -20.20
N ASP A 174 13.18 -6.45 -19.19
CA ASP A 174 12.71 -6.26 -17.80
C ASP A 174 11.79 -5.06 -17.68
N VAL A 175 12.12 -3.99 -18.42
CA VAL A 175 11.39 -2.71 -18.44
C VAL A 175 10.03 -2.89 -19.12
N LEU A 176 9.99 -3.55 -20.28
CA LEU A 176 8.73 -3.86 -20.97
C LEU A 176 7.81 -4.77 -20.14
N ALA A 177 8.38 -5.81 -19.52
CA ALA A 177 7.66 -6.70 -18.63
C ALA A 177 7.15 -5.96 -17.38
N GLY A 178 7.96 -5.09 -16.79
CA GLY A 178 7.57 -4.23 -15.66
C GLY A 178 6.38 -3.33 -16.02
N ALA A 179 6.45 -2.65 -17.16
CA ALA A 179 5.35 -1.81 -17.65
C ALA A 179 4.06 -2.62 -17.86
N TRP A 180 4.17 -3.81 -18.44
CA TRP A 180 3.04 -4.72 -18.63
C TRP A 180 2.42 -5.15 -17.29
N VAL A 181 3.23 -5.59 -16.32
CA VAL A 181 2.75 -5.95 -14.97
C VAL A 181 2.06 -4.76 -14.30
N GLY A 182 2.60 -3.54 -14.42
CA GLY A 182 2.00 -2.34 -13.87
C GLY A 182 0.60 -2.06 -14.45
N ILE A 183 0.45 -2.16 -15.78
CA ILE A 183 -0.83 -1.99 -16.48
C ILE A 183 -1.84 -3.06 -16.08
N VAL A 184 -1.43 -4.34 -16.06
CA VAL A 184 -2.30 -5.47 -15.65
C VAL A 184 -2.75 -5.28 -14.21
N SER A 185 -1.85 -4.88 -13.32
CA SER A 185 -2.16 -4.62 -11.92
C SER A 185 -3.18 -3.49 -11.76
N ALA A 186 -3.10 -2.43 -12.59
CA ALA A 186 -4.10 -1.36 -12.59
C ALA A 186 -5.47 -1.84 -13.07
N ILE A 187 -5.54 -2.74 -14.06
CA ILE A 187 -6.80 -3.36 -14.51
C ILE A 187 -7.43 -4.16 -13.35
N LEU A 188 -6.65 -5.06 -12.76
CA LEU A 188 -7.11 -5.98 -11.72
C LEU A 188 -7.48 -5.23 -10.44
N GLY A 189 -6.63 -4.31 -9.99
CA GLY A 189 -6.87 -3.48 -8.82
C GLY A 189 -8.09 -2.58 -8.98
N ASN A 190 -8.28 -1.97 -10.15
CA ASN A 190 -9.48 -1.20 -10.45
C ASN A 190 -10.75 -2.06 -10.51
N ALA A 191 -10.68 -3.25 -11.13
CA ALA A 191 -11.80 -4.18 -11.14
C ALA A 191 -12.17 -4.65 -9.72
N TRP A 192 -11.17 -4.90 -8.88
CA TRP A 192 -11.36 -5.24 -7.47
C TRP A 192 -12.00 -4.08 -6.70
N ALA A 193 -11.51 -2.85 -6.87
CA ALA A 193 -12.10 -1.67 -6.25
C ALA A 193 -13.58 -1.50 -6.61
N ASN A 194 -13.91 -1.68 -7.90
CA ASN A 194 -15.30 -1.61 -8.37
C ASN A 194 -16.19 -2.69 -7.72
N LYS A 195 -15.69 -3.91 -7.52
CA LYS A 195 -16.42 -4.96 -6.79
C LYS A 195 -16.61 -4.60 -5.31
N VAL A 196 -15.58 -4.07 -4.65
CA VAL A 196 -15.62 -3.66 -3.24
C VAL A 196 -16.59 -2.50 -3.01
N SER A 197 -16.70 -1.57 -3.95
CA SER A 197 -17.68 -0.48 -3.89
C SER A 197 -19.10 -0.97 -4.21
N LYS A 198 -19.29 -1.78 -5.26
CA LYS A 198 -20.61 -2.33 -5.64
C LYS A 198 -21.21 -3.30 -4.62
N SER A 199 -20.39 -4.13 -3.97
CA SER A 199 -20.85 -5.07 -2.94
C SER A 199 -21.46 -4.37 -1.71
N ALA A 200 -21.23 -3.06 -1.56
CA ALA A 200 -21.81 -2.24 -0.51
C ALA A 200 -23.02 -1.41 -0.99
N SER A 201 -23.23 -1.23 -2.30
CA SER A 201 -24.10 -0.20 -2.87
C SER A 201 -25.58 -0.59 -3.00
N THR A 202 -25.96 -1.84 -2.77
CA THR A 202 -27.39 -2.24 -2.85
C THR A 202 -28.21 -1.75 -1.63
N ILE A 203 -27.57 -1.28 -0.56
CA ILE A 203 -28.24 -0.86 0.71
C ILE A 203 -27.62 0.42 1.33
N ARG A 204 -26.47 0.94 0.84
CA ARG A 204 -25.70 1.99 1.54
C ARG A 204 -25.63 3.32 0.77
N PRO A 205 -25.65 4.47 1.48
CA PRO A 205 -25.54 5.81 0.86
C PRO A 205 -24.15 6.04 0.24
N GLN A 206 -24.10 6.86 -0.82
CA GLN A 206 -22.88 7.28 -1.54
C GLN A 206 -21.77 7.85 -0.64
N SER A 207 -22.09 8.28 0.59
CA SER A 207 -21.12 8.80 1.57
C SER A 207 -20.06 7.77 2.01
N LEU A 208 -20.37 6.46 1.97
CA LEU A 208 -19.45 5.41 2.45
C LEU A 208 -18.41 4.98 1.41
N ASP A 209 -18.69 5.09 0.11
CA ASP A 209 -17.68 4.85 -0.94
C ASP A 209 -16.64 5.97 -0.96
N ASN A 210 -17.06 7.20 -0.61
CA ASN A 210 -16.15 8.30 -0.31
C ASN A 210 -15.29 8.01 0.94
N LEU A 211 -15.83 7.35 1.97
CA LEU A 211 -15.08 7.02 3.19
C LEU A 211 -13.93 6.05 2.90
N LYS A 212 -14.16 4.93 2.22
CA LYS A 212 -13.10 3.94 1.90
C LYS A 212 -11.94 4.58 1.14
N THR A 213 -12.29 5.40 0.17
CA THR A 213 -11.35 6.12 -0.69
C THR A 213 -10.54 7.14 0.10
N ARG A 214 -11.17 7.91 0.98
CA ARG A 214 -10.49 8.86 1.87
C ARG A 214 -9.63 8.19 2.92
N LEU A 215 -10.07 7.06 3.48
CA LEU A 215 -9.25 6.26 4.40
C LEU A 215 -8.04 5.67 3.67
N SER A 216 -8.19 5.24 2.42
CA SER A 216 -7.08 4.77 1.59
C SER A 216 -6.06 5.89 1.35
N PHE A 217 -6.53 7.11 1.06
CA PHE A 217 -5.70 8.30 0.93
C PHE A 217 -4.90 8.58 2.22
N VAL A 218 -5.59 8.64 3.36
CA VAL A 218 -4.96 8.90 4.65
C VAL A 218 -3.97 7.79 5.00
N PHE A 219 -4.33 6.51 4.79
CA PHE A 219 -3.46 5.38 5.04
C PHE A 219 -2.14 5.47 4.25
N LEU A 220 -2.22 5.70 2.94
CA LEU A 220 -1.02 5.86 2.10
C LEU A 220 -0.18 7.08 2.50
N GLY A 221 -0.85 8.17 2.89
CA GLY A 221 -0.17 9.35 3.42
C GLY A 221 0.55 9.11 4.73
N PHE A 222 -0.06 8.36 5.66
CA PHE A 222 0.60 7.95 6.90
C PHE A 222 1.82 7.07 6.63
N VAL A 223 1.70 6.07 5.74
CA VAL A 223 2.85 5.25 5.34
C VAL A 223 4.00 6.16 4.88
N ALA A 224 3.73 7.07 3.94
CA ALA A 224 4.74 8.00 3.45
C ALA A 224 5.35 8.88 4.56
N VAL A 225 4.54 9.47 5.45
CA VAL A 225 5.04 10.36 6.51
C VAL A 225 6.00 9.64 7.46
N PHE A 226 5.73 8.39 7.79
CA PHE A 226 6.51 7.65 8.78
C PHE A 226 7.69 6.87 8.17
N THR A 227 7.64 6.52 6.88
CA THR A 227 8.73 5.78 6.25
C THR A 227 9.66 6.71 5.48
N LEU A 228 9.13 7.69 4.75
CA LEU A 228 9.90 8.46 3.78
C LEU A 228 11.02 9.29 4.42
N PRO A 229 10.88 9.96 5.57
CA PRO A 229 11.98 10.72 6.19
C PRO A 229 13.23 9.89 6.55
N PHE A 230 13.07 8.57 6.63
CA PHE A 230 14.14 7.64 7.03
C PHE A 230 14.50 6.68 5.89
N TYR A 231 13.82 6.77 4.74
CA TYR A 231 13.95 5.84 3.63
C TYR A 231 15.30 5.97 2.93
N ASP A 232 16.10 4.91 2.88
CA ASP A 232 17.31 4.82 2.08
C ASP A 232 17.16 3.82 0.94
N ASN A 233 17.44 4.26 -0.28
CA ASN A 233 17.41 3.45 -1.49
C ASN A 233 18.74 3.48 -2.26
N ASP A 234 19.83 3.75 -1.55
CA ASP A 234 21.20 3.85 -2.05
C ASP A 234 21.47 5.04 -3.00
N PHE A 235 20.49 5.94 -3.18
CA PHE A 235 20.66 7.21 -3.88
C PHE A 235 20.83 8.42 -2.92
N GLN A 236 20.95 8.20 -1.61
CA GLN A 236 21.10 9.30 -0.64
C GLN A 236 22.42 10.09 -0.78
N VAL A 237 23.42 9.55 -1.48
CA VAL A 237 24.63 10.28 -1.87
C VAL A 237 24.30 11.57 -2.63
N PHE A 238 23.14 11.60 -3.29
CA PHE A 238 22.61 12.78 -3.96
C PHE A 238 21.80 13.66 -2.99
N GLY A 239 22.44 14.64 -2.36
CA GLY A 239 21.81 15.47 -1.31
C GLY A 239 20.51 16.19 -1.71
N TYR A 240 20.34 16.53 -3.00
CA TYR A 240 19.07 17.10 -3.49
C TYR A 240 17.90 16.10 -3.42
N LEU A 241 18.18 14.80 -3.51
CA LEU A 241 17.17 13.75 -3.42
C LEU A 241 16.67 13.61 -1.98
N VAL A 242 17.56 13.73 -1.00
CA VAL A 242 17.22 13.76 0.43
C VAL A 242 16.32 14.97 0.74
N ALA A 243 16.64 16.15 0.21
CA ALA A 243 15.76 17.32 0.35
C ALA A 243 14.38 17.10 -0.30
N PHE A 244 14.34 16.50 -1.49
CA PHE A 244 13.11 16.15 -2.19
C PHE A 244 12.25 15.14 -1.40
N GLN A 245 12.88 14.15 -0.79
CA GLN A 245 12.27 13.13 0.06
C GLN A 245 11.57 13.75 1.28
N TYR A 246 12.25 14.66 2.01
CA TYR A 246 11.63 15.39 3.12
C TYR A 246 10.48 16.29 2.67
N LEU A 247 10.62 16.96 1.52
CA LEU A 247 9.55 17.78 0.95
C LEU A 247 8.31 16.93 0.65
N LEU A 248 8.48 15.77 0.02
CA LEU A 248 7.39 14.84 -0.26
C LEU A 248 6.73 14.31 1.02
N ALA A 249 7.50 14.03 2.07
CA ALA A 249 6.96 13.60 3.37
C ALA A 249 6.10 14.71 4.01
N LEU A 250 6.57 15.95 3.97
CA LEU A 250 5.81 17.11 4.45
C LEU A 250 4.52 17.32 3.65
N VAL A 251 4.57 17.18 2.33
CA VAL A 251 3.39 17.23 1.46
C VAL A 251 2.39 16.13 1.86
N ALA A 252 2.84 14.89 2.04
CA ALA A 252 1.99 13.80 2.48
C ALA A 252 1.33 14.08 3.84
N LEU A 253 2.07 14.65 4.80
CA LEU A 253 1.55 15.04 6.11
C LEU A 253 0.44 16.09 6.00
N VAL A 254 0.74 17.21 5.33
CA VAL A 254 -0.22 18.32 5.16
C VAL A 254 -1.49 17.83 4.47
N MET A 255 -1.34 17.00 3.44
CA MET A 255 -2.46 16.45 2.71
C MET A 255 -3.29 15.49 3.55
N SER A 256 -2.65 14.60 4.31
CA SER A 256 -3.33 13.66 5.21
C SER A 256 -4.11 14.38 6.30
N LEU A 257 -3.51 15.39 6.94
CA LEU A 257 -4.18 16.24 7.93
C LEU A 257 -5.37 16.99 7.31
N SER A 258 -5.22 17.48 6.07
CA SER A 258 -6.32 18.16 5.38
C SER A 258 -7.51 17.23 5.12
N GLU A 259 -7.25 15.97 4.76
CA GLU A 259 -8.31 15.00 4.47
C GLU A 259 -8.94 14.45 5.75
N LEU A 260 -8.15 14.26 6.82
CA LEU A 260 -8.66 13.98 8.17
C LEU A 260 -9.58 15.08 8.68
N ARG A 261 -9.21 16.36 8.48
CA ARG A 261 -10.07 17.50 8.85
C ARG A 261 -11.38 17.48 8.08
N LEU A 262 -11.37 17.12 6.79
CA LEU A 262 -12.60 17.01 5.99
C LEU A 262 -13.46 15.81 6.42
N LEU A 263 -12.86 14.68 6.77
CA LEU A 263 -13.56 13.53 7.35
C LEU A 263 -14.20 13.90 8.69
N ALA A 264 -13.47 14.58 9.56
CA ALA A 264 -13.99 15.07 10.83
C ALA A 264 -15.15 16.05 10.61
N LYS A 265 -15.02 17.02 9.70
CA LYS A 265 -16.12 17.95 9.37
C LYS A 265 -17.34 17.23 8.81
N ALA A 266 -17.16 16.27 7.89
CA ALA A 266 -18.28 15.51 7.33
C ALA A 266 -19.00 14.68 8.40
N PHE A 267 -18.24 14.05 9.29
CA PHE A 267 -18.76 13.33 10.46
C PHE A 267 -19.54 14.27 11.39
N LEU A 268 -18.98 15.44 11.71
CA LEU A 268 -19.61 16.44 12.57
C LEU A 268 -20.88 17.04 11.93
N ALA A 269 -20.87 17.28 10.61
CA ALA A 269 -22.00 17.81 9.85
C ALA A 269 -23.18 16.83 9.78
N GLU A 270 -22.91 15.54 9.56
CA GLU A 270 -23.93 14.47 9.57
C GLU A 270 -24.55 14.32 10.97
N HIS A 271 -23.80 14.66 12.02
CA HIS A 271 -24.26 14.63 13.41
C HIS A 271 -24.58 16.04 13.95
N GLN A 272 -24.73 17.04 13.07
CA GLN A 272 -24.91 18.45 13.47
C GLN A 272 -26.35 18.76 13.90
N ALA A 273 -27.33 17.98 13.44
CA ALA A 273 -28.70 18.00 13.96
C ALA A 273 -28.82 17.36 15.37
N GLN A 274 -27.73 16.85 15.94
CA GLN A 274 -27.63 16.24 17.25
C GLN A 274 -26.49 16.88 18.05
N LEU A 275 -26.29 18.20 17.99
CA LEU A 275 -25.04 18.88 18.38
C LEU A 275 -24.71 18.96 19.88
N GLU A 276 -25.69 18.87 20.79
CA GLU A 276 -25.42 18.98 22.24
C GLU A 276 -24.52 17.88 22.88
N PRO A 277 -24.28 16.67 22.33
CA PRO A 277 -23.40 15.65 22.90
C PRO A 277 -22.04 15.45 22.19
N GLN A 278 -21.53 16.36 21.33
CA GLN A 278 -20.34 16.06 20.49
C GLN A 278 -19.00 15.92 21.24
N TRP A 279 -18.75 16.70 22.30
CA TRP A 279 -17.62 16.45 23.22
C TRP A 279 -17.72 15.07 23.88
N LEU A 280 -18.95 14.65 24.17
CA LEU A 280 -19.25 13.33 24.72
C LEU A 280 -18.92 12.22 23.71
N ALA A 281 -19.18 12.43 22.42
CA ALA A 281 -18.89 11.44 21.37
C ALA A 281 -17.39 11.25 21.12
N PHE A 282 -16.59 12.33 21.07
CA PHE A 282 -15.12 12.22 21.01
C PHE A 282 -14.59 11.49 22.25
N LYS A 283 -15.06 11.87 23.45
CA LYS A 283 -14.75 11.15 24.70
C LYS A 283 -15.13 9.67 24.60
N GLN A 284 -16.28 9.33 24.04
CA GLN A 284 -16.71 7.94 23.87
C GLN A 284 -15.82 7.16 22.92
N VAL A 285 -15.40 7.73 21.78
CA VAL A 285 -14.49 7.07 20.84
C VAL A 285 -13.11 6.90 21.47
N ALA A 286 -12.57 7.95 22.09
CA ALA A 286 -11.29 7.89 22.81
C ALA A 286 -11.34 6.87 23.95
N PHE A 287 -12.42 6.85 24.73
CA PHE A 287 -12.61 5.90 25.82
C PHE A 287 -12.78 4.46 25.31
N ARG A 288 -13.45 4.25 24.18
CA ARG A 288 -13.51 2.94 23.50
C ARG A 288 -12.14 2.52 23.00
N PHE A 289 -11.35 3.44 22.46
CA PHE A 289 -9.98 3.14 22.02
C PHE A 289 -9.09 2.73 23.20
N ILE A 290 -9.16 3.45 24.33
CA ILE A 290 -8.45 3.11 25.56
C ILE A 290 -8.90 1.74 26.07
N LYS A 291 -10.21 1.48 26.17
CA LYS A 291 -10.76 0.17 26.54
C LYS A 291 -10.27 -0.94 25.61
N PHE A 292 -10.24 -0.70 24.31
CA PHE A 292 -9.73 -1.63 23.31
C PHE A 292 -8.25 -1.96 23.57
N GLY A 293 -7.44 -0.95 23.89
CA GLY A 293 -6.04 -1.11 24.28
C GLY A 293 -5.86 -1.89 25.58
N LEU A 294 -6.67 -1.63 26.60
CA LEU A 294 -6.65 -2.35 27.87
C LEU A 294 -7.04 -3.82 27.69
N VAL A 295 -8.07 -4.10 26.90
CA VAL A 295 -8.44 -5.47 26.51
C VAL A 295 -7.29 -6.15 25.78
N GLY A 296 -6.69 -5.48 24.79
CA GLY A 296 -5.53 -6.00 24.06
C GLY A 296 -4.33 -6.31 24.97
N SER A 297 -4.07 -5.44 25.95
CA SER A 297 -3.02 -5.63 26.96
C SER A 297 -3.31 -6.83 27.86
N SER A 298 -4.57 -7.01 28.28
CA SER A 298 -4.98 -8.22 29.01
C SER A 298 -4.78 -9.48 28.19
N GLY A 299 -5.06 -9.42 26.89
CA GLY A 299 -4.82 -10.52 25.96
C GLY A 299 -3.35 -10.88 25.86
N PHE A 300 -2.45 -9.89 25.83
CA PHE A 300 -1.01 -10.16 25.82
C PHE A 300 -0.55 -10.93 27.07
N VAL A 301 -1.05 -10.58 28.26
CA VAL A 301 -0.75 -11.34 29.48
C VAL A 301 -1.27 -12.77 29.39
N VAL A 302 -2.53 -12.94 28.94
CA VAL A 302 -3.14 -14.26 28.74
C VAL A 302 -2.37 -15.08 27.71
N ASP A 303 -1.87 -14.45 26.64
CA ASP A 303 -1.07 -15.10 25.60
C ASP A 303 0.24 -15.65 26.15
N LEU A 304 0.95 -14.85 26.96
CA LEU A 304 2.18 -15.30 27.61
C LEU A 304 1.92 -16.47 28.57
N MET A 305 0.83 -16.41 29.34
CA MET A 305 0.44 -17.47 30.26
C MET A 305 0.06 -18.76 29.50
N LEU A 306 -0.77 -18.66 28.46
CA LEU A 306 -1.20 -19.79 27.65
C LEU A 306 -0.04 -20.40 26.86
N TYR A 307 0.82 -19.56 26.27
CA TYR A 307 2.01 -20.04 25.58
C TYR A 307 2.92 -20.81 26.54
N SER A 308 3.17 -20.27 27.73
CA SER A 308 3.98 -20.92 28.76
C SER A 308 3.33 -22.25 29.17
N LEU A 309 2.03 -22.24 29.47
CA LEU A 309 1.29 -23.46 29.82
C LEU A 309 1.37 -24.54 28.72
N LEU A 310 1.11 -24.18 27.46
CA LEU A 310 1.13 -25.13 26.34
C LEU A 310 2.54 -25.67 26.09
N SER A 311 3.56 -24.81 26.15
CA SER A 311 4.94 -25.20 25.85
C SER A 311 5.63 -25.94 27.02
N THR A 312 5.49 -25.45 28.25
CA THR A 312 6.21 -26.00 29.41
C THR A 312 5.44 -27.09 30.15
N LEU A 313 4.12 -26.95 30.32
CA LEU A 313 3.33 -27.93 31.08
C LEU A 313 2.85 -29.08 30.20
N PHE A 314 2.39 -28.78 28.99
CA PHE A 314 1.87 -29.79 28.06
C PHE A 314 2.89 -30.30 27.03
N GLY A 315 4.12 -29.75 27.04
CA GLY A 315 5.19 -30.17 26.15
C GLY A 315 4.89 -29.97 24.66
N ILE A 316 3.95 -29.08 24.31
CA ILE A 316 3.56 -28.85 22.93
C ILE A 316 4.70 -28.12 22.20
N PRO A 317 5.09 -28.54 20.98
CA PRO A 317 6.12 -27.88 20.20
C PRO A 317 5.88 -26.38 20.07
N HIS A 318 6.93 -25.57 20.21
CA HIS A 318 6.81 -24.11 20.37
C HIS A 318 5.99 -23.41 19.26
N LEU A 319 6.07 -23.87 18.00
CA LEU A 319 5.27 -23.33 16.90
C LEU A 319 3.78 -23.63 17.07
N ALA A 320 3.43 -24.87 17.47
CA ALA A 320 2.06 -25.26 17.73
C ALA A 320 1.52 -24.58 18.99
N ALA A 321 2.34 -24.45 20.04
CA ALA A 321 2.01 -23.69 21.26
C ALA A 321 1.77 -22.20 20.95
N ARG A 322 2.60 -21.58 20.11
CA ARG A 322 2.43 -20.19 19.66
C ARG A 322 1.16 -19.99 18.84
N GLY A 323 0.87 -20.92 17.92
CA GLY A 323 -0.37 -20.90 17.15
C GLY A 323 -1.60 -21.03 18.06
N GLY A 324 -1.58 -22.01 18.98
CA GLY A 324 -2.66 -22.24 19.94
C GLY A 324 -2.91 -21.05 20.87
N SER A 325 -1.85 -20.52 21.49
CA SER A 325 -1.96 -19.38 22.42
C SER A 325 -2.53 -18.15 21.72
N TYR A 326 -2.15 -17.88 20.47
CA TYR A 326 -2.66 -16.75 19.69
C TYR A 326 -4.16 -16.85 19.45
N TRP A 327 -4.69 -18.00 19.04
CA TRP A 327 -6.13 -18.17 18.76
C TRP A 327 -6.99 -18.07 20.03
N MET A 328 -6.50 -18.65 21.12
CA MET A 328 -7.15 -18.54 22.43
C MET A 328 -7.15 -17.09 22.91
N THR A 329 -6.05 -16.37 22.73
CA THR A 329 -5.93 -14.93 23.05
C THR A 329 -6.80 -14.05 22.17
N ALA A 330 -6.85 -14.31 20.86
CA ALA A 330 -7.72 -13.58 19.95
C ALA A 330 -9.20 -13.75 20.35
N THR A 331 -9.57 -14.95 20.81
CA THR A 331 -10.91 -15.23 21.35
C THR A 331 -11.16 -14.51 22.67
N TRP A 332 -10.17 -14.46 23.58
CA TRP A 332 -10.21 -13.65 24.80
C TRP A 332 -10.47 -12.16 24.49
N ASN A 333 -9.69 -11.60 23.58
CA ASN A 333 -9.81 -10.21 23.16
C ASN A 333 -11.16 -9.92 22.51
N TRP A 334 -11.66 -10.83 21.66
CA TRP A 334 -12.99 -10.73 21.11
C TRP A 334 -14.06 -10.70 22.20
N PHE A 335 -14.00 -11.62 23.15
CA PHE A 335 -14.98 -11.75 24.22
C PHE A 335 -15.06 -10.48 25.09
N TRP A 336 -13.91 -9.95 25.51
CA TRP A 336 -13.87 -8.75 26.34
C TRP A 336 -14.18 -7.47 25.56
N ASN A 337 -13.77 -7.37 24.29
CA ASN A 337 -14.23 -6.27 23.44
C ASN A 337 -15.74 -6.31 23.23
N ARG A 338 -16.32 -7.51 23.12
CA ARG A 338 -17.77 -7.73 23.03
C ARG A 338 -18.49 -7.29 24.31
N LYS A 339 -17.92 -7.54 25.49
CA LYS A 339 -18.54 -7.30 26.80
C LYS A 339 -18.27 -5.92 27.39
N VAL A 340 -17.13 -5.31 27.09
CA VAL A 340 -16.63 -4.07 27.75
C VAL A 340 -16.51 -2.93 26.75
N THR A 341 -15.75 -3.12 25.69
CA THR A 341 -15.42 -2.04 24.73
C THR A 341 -16.63 -1.64 23.88
N PHE A 342 -17.36 -2.63 23.37
CA PHE A 342 -18.49 -2.45 22.47
C PHE A 342 -19.79 -3.04 23.03
N ALA A 343 -19.92 -3.08 24.36
CA ALA A 343 -21.08 -3.64 25.06
C ALA A 343 -22.42 -3.09 24.53
N SER A 344 -22.43 -1.80 24.17
CA SER A 344 -23.59 -1.06 23.66
C SER A 344 -23.97 -1.35 22.19
N SER A 345 -23.16 -2.14 21.46
CA SER A 345 -23.24 -2.22 19.99
C SER A 345 -23.26 -3.68 19.49
N ASN A 346 -24.01 -4.55 20.16
CA ASN A 346 -23.71 -5.99 20.18
C ASN A 346 -24.77 -6.93 19.58
N ASP A 347 -25.49 -6.47 18.56
CA ASP A 347 -26.68 -7.14 18.02
C ASP A 347 -26.35 -8.25 16.99
N THR A 348 -25.07 -8.48 16.72
CA THR A 348 -24.62 -9.49 15.75
C THR A 348 -24.49 -10.86 16.44
N PRO A 349 -24.94 -11.96 15.80
CA PRO A 349 -24.76 -13.33 16.31
C PRO A 349 -23.29 -13.61 16.68
N LYS A 350 -23.09 -14.32 17.79
CA LYS A 350 -21.76 -14.54 18.38
C LYS A 350 -20.78 -15.19 17.38
N ALA A 351 -21.20 -16.24 16.69
CA ALA A 351 -20.36 -16.96 15.73
C ALA A 351 -19.91 -16.09 14.56
N THR A 352 -20.84 -15.34 13.95
CA THR A 352 -20.54 -14.43 12.84
C THR A 352 -19.59 -13.32 13.27
N GLN A 353 -19.81 -12.75 14.46
CA GLN A 353 -18.95 -11.70 14.99
C GLN A 353 -17.55 -12.22 15.32
N TRP A 354 -17.46 -13.40 15.95
CA TRP A 354 -16.19 -14.06 16.25
C TRP A 354 -15.40 -14.34 14.96
N GLY A 355 -16.04 -14.91 13.93
CA GLY A 355 -15.39 -15.18 12.65
C GLY A 355 -14.85 -13.91 11.96
N LYS A 356 -15.61 -12.81 11.99
CA LYS A 356 -15.15 -11.50 11.49
C LYS A 356 -13.96 -10.96 12.29
N TYR A 357 -13.98 -11.12 13.62
CA TYR A 357 -12.88 -10.69 14.48
C TYR A 357 -11.61 -11.52 14.22
N MET A 358 -11.75 -12.84 14.07
CA MET A 358 -10.63 -13.72 13.72
C MET A 358 -10.00 -13.35 12.37
N ALA A 359 -10.84 -13.12 11.35
CA ALA A 359 -10.38 -12.68 10.04
C ALA A 359 -9.66 -11.32 10.09
N MET A 360 -10.19 -10.38 10.88
CA MET A 360 -9.53 -9.10 11.14
C MET A 360 -8.15 -9.30 11.78
N CYS A 361 -8.04 -10.14 12.82
CA CYS A 361 -6.77 -10.41 13.48
C CYS A 361 -5.72 -11.02 12.53
N LEU A 362 -6.11 -11.94 11.64
CA LEU A 362 -5.23 -12.47 10.59
C LEU A 362 -4.72 -11.35 9.65
N ILE A 363 -5.64 -10.50 9.17
CA ILE A 363 -5.29 -9.39 8.27
C ILE A 363 -4.42 -8.35 9.00
N SER A 364 -4.62 -8.16 10.30
CA SER A 364 -3.88 -7.19 11.12
C SER A 364 -2.40 -7.48 11.25
N PHE A 365 -1.99 -8.72 10.96
CA PHE A 365 -0.58 -9.07 10.84
C PHE A 365 0.11 -8.21 9.77
N VAL A 366 -0.60 -7.84 8.70
CA VAL A 366 -0.05 -7.03 7.60
C VAL A 366 0.33 -5.62 8.06
N PRO A 367 -0.54 -4.77 8.66
CA PRO A 367 -0.12 -3.47 9.15
C PRO A 367 0.87 -3.58 10.33
N ASN A 368 0.76 -4.58 11.20
CA ASN A 368 1.69 -4.73 12.32
C ASN A 368 3.10 -5.11 11.86
N TRP A 369 3.23 -6.30 11.27
CA TRP A 369 4.51 -6.81 10.81
C TRP A 369 5.02 -6.04 9.60
N GLY A 370 4.13 -5.58 8.73
CA GLY A 370 4.48 -4.73 7.59
C GLY A 370 5.11 -3.42 8.05
N THR A 371 4.53 -2.69 9.01
CA THR A 371 5.18 -1.48 9.52
C THR A 371 6.54 -1.79 10.16
N TYR A 372 6.65 -2.84 10.97
CA TYR A 372 7.94 -3.26 11.53
C TYR A 372 8.98 -3.58 10.45
N TYR A 373 8.60 -4.40 9.48
CA TYR A 373 9.45 -4.81 8.37
C TYR A 373 9.87 -3.60 7.52
N LEU A 374 8.94 -2.71 7.19
CA LEU A 374 9.24 -1.52 6.39
C LEU A 374 10.22 -0.60 7.14
N LEU A 375 9.99 -0.36 8.43
CA LEU A 375 10.88 0.47 9.23
C LEU A 375 12.27 -0.18 9.38
N THR A 376 12.35 -1.46 9.73
CA THR A 376 13.65 -2.13 9.88
C THR A 376 14.36 -2.40 8.56
N THR A 377 13.66 -2.59 7.45
CA THR A 377 14.33 -2.86 6.16
C THR A 377 14.83 -1.59 5.51
N PHE A 378 14.06 -0.50 5.63
CA PHE A 378 14.28 0.68 4.81
C PHE A 378 14.65 1.94 5.60
N ALA A 379 14.66 1.88 6.93
CA ALA A 379 15.07 2.99 7.78
C ALA A 379 16.23 2.59 8.72
N PRO A 380 17.47 3.00 8.42
CA PRO A 380 18.66 2.62 9.21
C PRO A 380 18.51 2.91 10.72
N TYR A 381 17.89 4.03 11.08
CA TYR A 381 17.57 4.37 12.48
C TYR A 381 16.80 3.25 13.21
N PHE A 382 15.82 2.63 12.54
CA PHE A 382 15.01 1.57 13.11
C PHE A 382 15.71 0.21 13.10
N MET A 383 16.77 0.03 12.31
CA MET A 383 17.67 -1.12 12.43
C MET A 383 18.47 -1.08 13.72
N GLU A 384 18.91 0.11 14.13
CA GLU A 384 19.59 0.33 15.40
C GLU A 384 18.60 0.35 16.58
N HIS A 385 17.35 0.78 16.34
CA HIS A 385 16.28 0.87 17.34
C HIS A 385 15.07 0.00 17.01
N LYS A 386 15.27 -1.31 16.84
CA LYS A 386 14.22 -2.27 16.46
C LYS A 386 13.01 -2.27 17.40
N GLN A 387 13.20 -1.94 18.67
CA GLN A 387 12.12 -1.82 19.65
C GLN A 387 11.16 -0.69 19.28
N LEU A 388 11.64 0.44 18.74
CA LEU A 388 10.79 1.54 18.30
C LEU A 388 9.99 1.15 17.05
N ALA A 389 10.59 0.40 16.12
CA ALA A 389 9.88 -0.14 14.97
C ALA A 389 8.79 -1.12 15.40
N LEU A 390 9.06 -1.92 16.42
CA LEU A 390 8.10 -2.86 16.98
C LEU A 390 6.92 -2.12 17.62
N ILE A 391 7.19 -1.07 18.40
CA ILE A 391 6.15 -0.21 19.00
C ILE A 391 5.28 0.43 17.90
N ALA A 392 5.91 0.97 16.85
CA ALA A 392 5.19 1.56 15.72
C ALA A 392 4.32 0.53 14.98
N GLY A 393 4.84 -0.68 14.76
CA GLY A 393 4.07 -1.79 14.17
C GLY A 393 2.87 -2.18 15.03
N VAL A 394 3.08 -2.38 16.33
CA VAL A 394 2.00 -2.70 17.27
C VAL A 394 0.95 -1.59 17.29
N ALA A 395 1.34 -0.32 17.29
CA ALA A 395 0.43 0.82 17.24
C ALA A 395 -0.39 0.86 15.94
N ALA A 396 0.26 0.66 14.78
CA ALA A 396 -0.41 0.61 13.48
C ALA A 396 -1.42 -0.56 13.40
N GLY A 397 -1.02 -1.74 13.87
CA GLY A 397 -1.89 -2.91 13.97
C GLY A 397 -3.07 -2.69 14.92
N MET A 398 -2.84 -2.06 16.07
CA MET A 398 -3.88 -1.73 17.05
C MET A 398 -4.89 -0.72 16.47
N LEU A 399 -4.43 0.33 15.79
CA LEU A 399 -5.30 1.33 15.16
C LEU A 399 -6.15 0.70 14.05
N PHE A 400 -5.54 -0.14 13.22
CA PHE A 400 -6.24 -0.90 12.20
C PHE A 400 -7.32 -1.80 12.82
N ASN A 401 -6.94 -2.60 13.82
CA ASN A 401 -7.85 -3.49 14.53
C ASN A 401 -9.02 -2.74 15.17
N PHE A 402 -8.76 -1.64 15.86
CA PHE A 402 -9.81 -0.83 16.45
C PHE A 402 -10.78 -0.28 15.39
N THR A 403 -10.25 0.20 14.27
CA THR A 403 -11.04 0.77 13.18
C THR A 403 -11.94 -0.29 12.54
N ILE A 404 -11.39 -1.45 12.19
CA ILE A 404 -12.16 -2.54 11.59
C ILE A 404 -13.16 -3.13 12.59
N ALA A 405 -12.75 -3.30 13.84
CA ALA A 405 -13.64 -3.78 14.90
C ALA A 405 -14.86 -2.84 15.07
N SER A 406 -14.61 -1.52 15.10
CA SER A 406 -15.66 -0.51 15.26
C SER A 406 -16.61 -0.41 14.06
N LEU A 407 -16.09 -0.59 12.84
CA LEU A 407 -16.87 -0.38 11.61
C LEU A 407 -17.55 -1.64 11.07
N PHE A 408 -16.99 -2.82 11.32
CA PHE A 408 -17.40 -4.05 10.62
C PHE A 408 -17.72 -5.24 11.55
N VAL A 409 -17.11 -5.29 12.73
CA VAL A 409 -17.28 -6.41 13.67
C VAL A 409 -18.38 -6.11 14.68
N PHE A 410 -18.29 -4.97 15.38
CA PHE A 410 -19.21 -4.59 16.46
C PHE A 410 -20.20 -3.52 15.99
N THR A 411 -21.02 -3.88 15.02
CA THR A 411 -22.06 -3.01 14.44
C THR A 411 -23.44 -3.31 15.02
N LYS A 412 -24.23 -2.28 15.34
CA LYS A 412 -25.67 -2.42 15.64
C LYS A 412 -26.44 -2.92 14.40
N ARG A 413 -27.45 -3.78 14.59
CA ARG A 413 -28.34 -4.20 13.49
C ARG A 413 -29.26 -3.02 13.15
N ARG A 414 -29.27 -2.58 11.89
CA ARG A 414 -30.12 -1.46 11.40
C ARG A 414 -31.63 -1.69 11.53
N GLY A 415 -32.09 -2.88 11.95
CA GLY A 415 -33.50 -3.27 12.00
C GLY A 415 -34.29 -2.83 13.24
N ALA A 416 -33.68 -2.19 14.25
CA ALA A 416 -34.38 -1.76 15.46
C ALA A 416 -34.92 -0.32 15.40
N LEU A 417 -34.53 0.48 14.40
CA LEU A 417 -34.97 1.88 14.26
C LEU A 417 -36.30 2.05 13.52
N VAL A 418 -36.92 0.96 13.04
CA VAL A 418 -38.20 1.00 12.28
C VAL A 418 -39.38 0.53 13.14
N LYS A 419 -39.18 0.23 14.43
CA LYS A 419 -40.26 -0.20 15.33
C LYS A 419 -40.66 0.83 16.40
N GLU A 420 -40.04 2.01 16.41
CA GLU A 420 -40.35 3.09 17.36
C GLU A 420 -40.47 4.46 16.66
N GLN A 421 -40.95 4.48 15.41
CA GLN A 421 -41.47 5.72 14.80
C GLN A 421 -42.93 5.52 14.42
#